data_AF-A0A955CSS4-F1
#
_entry.id   AF-A0A955CSS4-F1
#
_cell.length_a   1.000
_cell.length_b   1.000
_cell.length_c   1.000
_cell.angle_alpha   90.00
_cell.angle_beta   90.00
_cell.angle_gamma   90.00
#
_symmetry.space_group_name_H-M   'P 1'
#
loop_
_entity.id
_entity.type
_entity.pdbx_description
1 polymer ?
#
loop_
_entity_poly.entity_id
_entity_poly.type
_entity_poly.pdbx_seq_one_letter_code
_entity_poly.pdbx_strand_id
1 'polypeptide(L)'
;MKKMTFVFASLVAAAGASAQCTSLFNNYSNPLVNAAGGSPCGFGANDLSECAIDCTIAGYNVVATAFGCAQDFTLANDATIDEIDCNIYSTNCATTGNILASATLAIHADNGGVPGAAVAGPFSTYTETSNGIFRTFNAQGTSCARVVRDIKFTGLGANLTAGTYWAFITATSSGCGSGPWMPLWTDGSIITTPTGTGVVFDLATGAWNPALAQNGAGQQCSYPLNVCGTEGVGCYADCDGSGALNIFDYICFGNEYAAGNAYADCDGSGTLNIFDYICFGNEYAAGCP
;
A
#
# COMPACT_ATOMS: atom_id res chain seq x y z
N MET A 1 43.88 -8.54 13.65
CA MET A 1 43.24 -7.31 13.15
C MET A 1 42.54 -7.62 11.84
N LYS A 2 41.27 -8.03 11.88
CA LYS A 2 40.45 -8.25 10.67
C LYS A 2 39.71 -6.94 10.38
N LYS A 3 40.02 -6.32 9.24
CA LYS A 3 39.36 -5.12 8.73
C LYS A 3 37.89 -5.45 8.46
N MET A 4 37.00 -4.71 9.10
CA MET A 4 35.56 -4.75 8.90
C MET A 4 35.25 -3.76 7.77
N THR A 5 34.95 -4.27 6.57
CA THR A 5 34.55 -3.46 5.43
C THR A 5 33.07 -3.16 5.57
N PHE A 6 32.72 -1.91 5.87
CA PHE A 6 31.35 -1.42 5.75
C PHE A 6 31.00 -1.29 4.27
N VAL A 7 30.02 -2.07 3.81
CA VAL A 7 29.41 -1.89 2.49
C VAL A 7 28.29 -0.87 2.66
N PHE A 8 28.50 0.34 2.16
CA PHE A 8 27.42 1.29 1.92
C PHE A 8 26.52 0.70 0.83
N ALA A 9 25.29 0.35 1.18
CA ALA A 9 24.26 0.01 0.20
C ALA A 9 23.91 1.29 -0.57
N SER A 10 24.36 1.37 -1.82
CA SER A 10 24.01 2.42 -2.77
C SER A 10 22.52 2.32 -3.08
N LEU A 11 21.78 3.39 -2.78
CA LEU A 11 20.39 3.58 -3.19
C LEU A 11 20.36 3.64 -4.73
N VAL A 12 19.95 2.56 -5.38
CA VAL A 12 19.69 2.55 -6.83
C VAL A 12 18.25 3.01 -7.02
N ALA A 13 18.09 4.25 -7.48
CA ALA A 13 16.83 4.79 -7.96
C ALA A 13 16.31 3.92 -9.12
N ALA A 14 15.16 3.28 -8.93
CA ALA A 14 14.47 2.57 -10.00
C ALA A 14 13.68 3.59 -10.85
N ALA A 15 13.84 3.47 -12.17
CA ALA A 15 13.28 4.38 -13.17
C ALA A 15 11.75 4.39 -13.18
N GLY A 16 11.17 5.60 -13.26
CA GLY A 16 9.72 5.81 -13.38
C GLY A 16 9.10 6.78 -12.36
N ALA A 17 9.89 7.67 -11.76
CA ALA A 17 9.39 8.64 -10.79
C ALA A 17 8.60 9.79 -11.46
N SER A 18 7.30 9.64 -11.66
CA SER A 18 6.40 10.79 -11.75
C SER A 18 6.28 11.38 -10.34
N ALA A 19 6.89 12.54 -10.07
CA ALA A 19 6.81 13.32 -8.83
C ALA A 19 6.56 12.47 -7.56
N GLN A 20 7.55 11.66 -7.16
CA GLN A 20 7.35 10.62 -6.14
C GLN A 20 7.10 11.23 -4.76
N CYS A 21 5.88 11.04 -4.27
CA CYS A 21 5.52 11.14 -2.86
C CYS A 21 6.32 10.11 -2.02
N THR A 22 6.54 10.39 -0.74
CA THR A 22 7.32 9.50 0.14
C THR A 22 6.54 8.22 0.43
N SER A 23 7.12 7.07 0.07
CA SER A 23 6.51 5.76 0.35
C SER A 23 6.56 5.46 1.84
N LEU A 24 5.39 5.38 2.49
CA LEU A 24 5.23 5.10 3.93
C LEU A 24 5.02 3.61 4.19
N PHE A 25 4.32 2.93 3.27
CA PHE A 25 4.16 1.48 3.29
C PHE A 25 4.24 0.96 1.87
N ASN A 26 5.00 -0.12 1.70
CA ASN A 26 5.20 -0.71 0.39
C ASN A 26 5.46 -2.21 0.56
N ASN A 27 4.43 -3.02 0.32
CA ASN A 27 4.57 -4.47 0.17
C ASN A 27 4.85 -4.87 -1.30
N TYR A 28 5.24 -3.88 -2.10
CA TYR A 28 5.61 -3.88 -3.53
C TYR A 28 7.16 -3.84 -3.72
N SER A 29 7.95 -4.00 -2.65
CA SER A 29 9.37 -3.56 -2.56
C SER A 29 10.41 -4.53 -3.12
N ASN A 30 10.04 -5.38 -4.08
CA ASN A 30 10.99 -6.00 -5.01
C ASN A 30 10.43 -5.73 -6.41
N PRO A 31 11.21 -5.21 -7.38
CA PRO A 31 10.69 -5.07 -8.74
C PRO A 31 10.07 -6.39 -9.13
N LEU A 32 8.88 -6.34 -9.72
CA LEU A 32 8.33 -7.42 -10.52
C LEU A 32 9.49 -8.01 -11.31
N VAL A 33 9.98 -9.19 -10.90
CA VAL A 33 11.37 -9.56 -11.21
C VAL A 33 11.49 -9.69 -12.71
N ASN A 34 12.16 -8.72 -13.32
CA ASN A 34 12.52 -8.67 -14.70
C ASN A 34 13.63 -9.70 -14.93
N ALA A 35 13.24 -10.94 -15.23
CA ALA A 35 14.17 -11.97 -15.65
C ALA A 35 14.12 -12.13 -17.18
N ALA A 36 15.18 -11.70 -17.85
CA ALA A 36 15.37 -11.93 -19.28
C ALA A 36 15.76 -13.40 -19.54
N GLY A 37 14.97 -14.12 -20.36
CA GLY A 37 15.30 -15.45 -20.87
C GLY A 37 14.26 -15.92 -21.89
N GLY A 38 14.69 -16.25 -23.11
CA GLY A 38 13.83 -16.29 -24.31
C GLY A 38 13.18 -17.62 -24.72
N SER A 39 12.19 -17.47 -25.63
CA SER A 39 11.42 -18.42 -26.47
C SER A 39 10.42 -19.37 -25.79
N PRO A 40 9.24 -19.69 -26.36
CA PRO A 40 8.84 -19.70 -27.79
C PRO A 40 7.65 -18.77 -28.14
N CYS A 41 7.29 -17.85 -27.26
CA CYS A 41 6.45 -16.68 -27.55
C CYS A 41 7.36 -15.46 -27.33
N GLY A 42 7.66 -14.68 -28.36
CA GLY A 42 8.75 -13.68 -28.33
C GLY A 42 8.77 -12.80 -27.08
N PHE A 43 9.81 -12.99 -26.25
CA PHE A 43 10.02 -12.30 -24.99
C PHE A 43 10.44 -10.85 -25.23
N GLY A 44 9.72 -9.95 -24.57
CA GLY A 44 10.08 -8.55 -24.39
C GLY A 44 9.33 -8.02 -23.18
N ALA A 45 9.91 -8.26 -22.00
CA ALA A 45 9.59 -7.66 -20.69
C ALA A 45 8.22 -8.00 -20.03
N ASN A 46 8.32 -8.48 -18.77
CA ASN A 46 7.35 -8.35 -17.67
C ASN A 46 6.21 -9.40 -17.58
N ASP A 47 6.53 -10.60 -17.07
CA ASP A 47 5.53 -11.62 -16.71
C ASP A 47 5.40 -11.77 -15.18
N LEU A 48 4.20 -11.55 -14.66
CA LEU A 48 3.79 -11.93 -13.30
C LEU A 48 3.44 -13.43 -13.26
N SER A 49 4.24 -14.24 -12.57
CA SER A 49 4.03 -15.68 -12.41
C SER A 49 2.82 -16.01 -11.51
N GLU A 50 2.05 -17.00 -11.95
CA GLU A 50 0.73 -17.42 -11.48
C GLU A 50 0.69 -17.96 -10.02
N CYS A 51 -0.28 -17.48 -9.23
CA CYS A 51 -0.93 -18.25 -8.17
C CYS A 51 -2.43 -18.34 -8.49
N ALA A 52 -2.97 -19.55 -8.60
CA ALA A 52 -4.39 -19.87 -8.72
C ALA A 52 -4.69 -20.97 -7.67
N ILE A 53 -5.91 -21.35 -7.27
CA ILE A 53 -6.89 -22.08 -8.10
C ILE A 53 -8.26 -22.20 -7.40
N ASP A 54 -9.24 -21.41 -7.85
CA ASP A 54 -10.68 -21.67 -8.20
C ASP A 54 -11.48 -20.34 -8.26
N CYS A 55 -10.82 -19.18 -8.32
CA CYS A 55 -11.29 -18.24 -9.32
C CYS A 55 -10.94 -18.85 -10.68
N THR A 56 -11.94 -19.18 -11.51
CA THR A 56 -11.75 -19.66 -12.90
C THR A 56 -11.02 -18.65 -13.81
N ILE A 57 -10.66 -17.49 -13.25
CA ILE A 57 -9.87 -16.42 -13.83
C ILE A 57 -8.97 -15.93 -12.69
N ALA A 58 -7.64 -16.00 -12.85
CA ALA A 58 -6.68 -15.60 -11.82
C ALA A 58 -7.04 -14.23 -11.20
N GLY A 59 -6.70 -13.99 -9.93
CA GLY A 59 -6.92 -12.73 -9.18
C GLY A 59 -8.18 -12.72 -8.31
N TYR A 60 -8.26 -11.82 -7.32
CA TYR A 60 -9.47 -11.66 -6.51
C TYR A 60 -10.41 -10.63 -7.11
N ASN A 61 -11.71 -10.91 -6.99
CA ASN A 61 -12.76 -10.09 -7.53
C ASN A 61 -12.82 -8.75 -6.78
N VAL A 62 -12.71 -7.63 -7.50
CA VAL A 62 -12.88 -6.28 -6.93
C VAL A 62 -14.08 -5.58 -7.55
N VAL A 63 -15.00 -6.34 -8.14
CA VAL A 63 -16.19 -5.84 -8.83
C VAL A 63 -17.13 -5.24 -7.79
N ALA A 64 -17.33 -3.93 -7.82
CA ALA A 64 -18.12 -3.16 -6.86
C ALA A 64 -19.60 -3.57 -6.69
N THR A 65 -20.08 -4.55 -7.46
CA THR A 65 -21.42 -5.13 -7.33
C THR A 65 -21.44 -6.51 -6.65
N ALA A 66 -20.27 -7.08 -6.35
CA ALA A 66 -20.13 -8.41 -5.79
C ALA A 66 -19.03 -8.47 -4.71
N PHE A 67 -17.85 -7.90 -4.98
CA PHE A 67 -16.71 -8.00 -4.08
C PHE A 67 -15.89 -6.70 -4.03
N GLY A 68 -15.20 -6.52 -2.90
CA GLY A 68 -14.09 -5.59 -2.79
C GLY A 68 -12.93 -6.25 -2.06
N CYS A 69 -11.75 -5.69 -2.17
CA CYS A 69 -10.54 -6.22 -1.53
C CYS A 69 -9.99 -5.18 -0.56
N ALA A 70 -9.36 -5.65 0.50
CA ALA A 70 -8.61 -4.78 1.40
C ALA A 70 -7.25 -5.35 1.75
N GLN A 71 -6.25 -4.48 1.76
CA GLN A 71 -4.92 -4.78 2.24
C GLN A 71 -4.63 -3.89 3.45
N ASP A 72 -4.10 -4.49 4.50
CA ASP A 72 -3.62 -3.73 5.65
C ASP A 72 -2.28 -3.06 5.34
N PHE A 73 -2.09 -1.91 5.97
CA PHE A 73 -0.82 -1.19 6.05
C PHE A 73 -0.67 -0.62 7.45
N THR A 74 0.56 -0.55 7.95
CA THR A 74 0.86 -0.01 9.28
C THR A 74 1.71 1.23 9.15
N LEU A 75 1.28 2.31 9.80
CA LEU A 75 2.00 3.55 9.92
C LEU A 75 2.74 3.56 11.26
N ALA A 76 4.06 3.77 11.21
CA ALA A 76 4.87 3.88 12.42
C ALA A 76 4.66 5.20 13.16
N ASN A 77 4.35 6.26 12.41
CA ASN A 77 4.11 7.61 12.88
C ASN A 77 2.77 8.11 12.33
N ASP A 78 2.31 9.25 12.83
CA ASP A 78 1.21 9.97 12.21
C ASP A 78 1.55 10.31 10.75
N ALA A 79 0.57 10.33 9.86
CA ALA A 79 0.81 10.60 8.46
C ALA A 79 -0.39 11.22 7.76
N THR A 80 -0.09 12.14 6.84
CA THR A 80 -1.02 12.55 5.81
C THR A 80 -0.81 11.65 4.60
N ILE A 81 -1.79 10.80 4.32
CA ILE A 81 -1.77 9.96 3.11
C ILE A 81 -2.25 10.80 1.94
N ASP A 82 -1.41 10.95 0.93
CA ASP A 82 -1.67 11.77 -0.26
C ASP A 82 -2.06 10.91 -1.46
N GLU A 83 -1.55 9.68 -1.50
CA GLU A 83 -1.67 8.78 -2.62
C GLU A 83 -1.67 7.31 -2.16
N ILE A 84 -2.50 6.51 -2.82
CA ILE A 84 -2.43 5.05 -2.73
C ILE A 84 -2.46 4.50 -4.14
N ASP A 85 -1.47 3.67 -4.46
CA ASP A 85 -1.35 2.99 -5.74
C ASP A 85 -1.35 1.47 -5.59
N CYS A 86 -1.96 0.82 -6.57
CA CYS A 86 -2.00 -0.63 -6.68
C CYS A 86 -2.22 -1.06 -8.13
N ASN A 87 -2.15 -2.37 -8.38
CA ASN A 87 -2.31 -2.92 -9.70
C ASN A 87 -3.66 -3.63 -9.85
N ILE A 88 -4.22 -3.56 -11.06
CA ILE A 88 -5.43 -4.28 -11.45
C ILE A 88 -5.31 -4.81 -12.87
N TYR A 89 -6.18 -5.74 -13.23
CA TYR A 89 -6.35 -6.17 -14.61
C TYR A 89 -7.77 -6.67 -14.89
N SER A 90 -8.05 -6.92 -16.15
CA SER A 90 -9.30 -7.53 -16.62
C SER A 90 -9.02 -8.52 -17.75
N THR A 91 -9.95 -9.42 -18.02
CA THR A 91 -9.91 -10.32 -19.19
C THR A 91 -10.92 -9.91 -20.23
N ASN A 92 -10.66 -10.34 -21.47
CA ASN A 92 -11.61 -10.19 -22.58
C ASN A 92 -12.08 -8.74 -22.76
N CYS A 93 -11.17 -7.78 -22.55
CA CYS A 93 -11.43 -6.37 -22.83
C CYS A 93 -11.38 -6.15 -24.33
N ALA A 94 -12.41 -5.49 -24.86
CA ALA A 94 -12.40 -4.96 -26.23
C ALA A 94 -11.65 -3.63 -26.33
N THR A 95 -11.29 -3.03 -25.19
CA THR A 95 -10.62 -1.73 -25.10
C THR A 95 -9.11 -1.86 -25.06
N THR A 96 -8.41 -0.95 -25.73
CA THR A 96 -6.96 -0.76 -25.64
C THR A 96 -6.57 0.37 -24.67
N GLY A 97 -7.56 1.14 -24.19
CA GLY A 97 -7.43 2.21 -23.21
C GLY A 97 -7.79 1.74 -21.80
N ASN A 98 -8.36 2.63 -20.97
CA ASN A 98 -8.76 2.32 -19.60
C ASN A 98 -9.70 1.12 -19.51
N ILE A 99 -9.41 0.20 -18.58
CA ILE A 99 -10.19 -1.03 -18.32
C ILE A 99 -11.20 -0.84 -17.20
N LEU A 100 -11.11 0.25 -16.45
CA LEU A 100 -12.09 0.62 -15.44
C LEU A 100 -13.14 1.59 -15.97
N ALA A 101 -14.39 1.34 -15.59
CA ALA A 101 -15.48 2.30 -15.69
C ALA A 101 -15.56 3.19 -14.43
N SER A 102 -15.24 2.62 -13.26
CA SER A 102 -15.08 3.35 -12.01
C SER A 102 -14.16 2.58 -11.05
N ALA A 103 -13.56 3.30 -10.10
CA ALA A 103 -12.94 2.73 -8.92
C ALA A 103 -13.12 3.66 -7.73
N THR A 104 -13.21 3.07 -6.55
CA THR A 104 -13.29 3.78 -5.28
C THR A 104 -12.34 3.16 -4.27
N LEU A 105 -11.74 4.01 -3.45
CA LEU A 105 -10.85 3.66 -2.36
C LEU A 105 -11.42 4.23 -1.05
N ALA A 106 -11.45 3.44 0.01
CA ALA A 106 -11.70 3.92 1.36
C ALA A 106 -10.59 3.42 2.29
N ILE A 107 -10.23 4.22 3.28
CA ILE A 107 -9.30 3.80 4.33
C ILE A 107 -10.14 3.44 5.56
N HIS A 108 -9.95 2.25 6.08
CA HIS A 108 -10.65 1.74 7.26
C HIS A 108 -9.67 1.58 8.42
N ALA A 109 -10.12 1.85 9.64
CA ALA A 109 -9.37 1.48 10.84
C ALA A 109 -9.26 -0.05 10.93
N ASP A 110 -8.18 -0.55 11.52
CA ASP A 110 -8.13 -1.97 11.90
C ASP A 110 -9.16 -2.30 12.99
N ASN A 111 -9.75 -3.49 12.89
CA ASN A 111 -10.68 -4.06 13.87
C ASN A 111 -10.29 -5.50 14.21
N GLY A 112 -9.06 -5.69 14.68
CA GLY A 112 -8.56 -6.99 15.11
C GLY A 112 -8.16 -7.88 13.94
N GLY A 113 -7.50 -7.32 12.93
CA GLY A 113 -7.03 -8.05 11.75
C GLY A 113 -8.06 -8.15 10.61
N VAL A 114 -9.12 -7.34 10.67
CA VAL A 114 -10.05 -7.10 9.55
C VAL A 114 -10.44 -5.62 9.51
N PRO A 115 -10.87 -5.08 8.35
CA PRO A 115 -11.30 -3.69 8.26
C PRO A 115 -12.53 -3.37 9.12
N GLY A 116 -12.43 -2.30 9.90
CA GLY A 116 -13.48 -1.73 10.72
C GLY A 116 -14.23 -0.58 10.04
N ALA A 117 -14.50 0.49 10.79
CA ALA A 117 -15.14 1.69 10.27
C ALA A 117 -14.24 2.42 9.27
N ALA A 118 -14.83 2.99 8.22
CA ALA A 118 -14.12 3.88 7.30
C ALA A 118 -13.71 5.17 8.05
N VAL A 119 -12.43 5.51 7.98
CA VAL A 119 -11.84 6.71 8.58
C VAL A 119 -11.49 7.77 7.53
N ALA A 120 -11.37 7.40 6.26
CA ALA A 120 -11.23 8.34 5.14
C ALA A 120 -11.82 7.79 3.84
N GLY A 121 -12.19 8.70 2.93
CA GLY A 121 -12.88 8.38 1.67
C GLY A 121 -14.41 8.28 1.82
N PRO A 122 -15.10 7.70 0.83
CA PRO A 122 -14.56 7.08 -0.37
C PRO A 122 -13.96 8.12 -1.34
N PHE A 123 -12.80 7.79 -1.89
CA PHE A 123 -12.12 8.54 -2.93
C PHE A 123 -12.43 7.90 -4.28
N SER A 124 -12.87 8.67 -5.26
CA SER A 124 -13.19 8.20 -6.61
C SER A 124 -12.34 8.85 -7.70
N THR A 125 -11.42 9.74 -7.32
CA THR A 125 -10.46 10.36 -8.25
C THR A 125 -9.24 9.47 -8.34
N TYR A 126 -8.98 8.94 -9.52
CA TYR A 126 -7.82 8.10 -9.79
C TYR A 126 -7.30 8.32 -11.21
N THR A 127 -6.04 7.95 -11.41
CA THR A 127 -5.47 7.79 -12.74
C THR A 127 -5.26 6.31 -13.04
N GLU A 128 -5.37 5.94 -14.31
CA GLU A 128 -5.16 4.57 -14.77
C GLU A 128 -4.07 4.56 -15.85
N THR A 129 -2.89 4.05 -15.53
CA THR A 129 -1.76 3.99 -16.46
C THR A 129 -1.43 2.54 -16.82
N SER A 130 -0.84 2.35 -18.00
CA SER A 130 -0.23 1.07 -18.35
C SER A 130 1.19 1.06 -17.85
N ASN A 131 1.57 0.01 -17.13
CA ASN A 131 2.92 -0.13 -16.62
C ASN A 131 3.82 -0.99 -17.50
N GLY A 132 3.32 -1.37 -18.68
CA GLY A 132 4.03 -2.29 -19.57
C GLY A 132 4.17 -3.69 -18.98
N ILE A 133 3.52 -3.98 -17.85
CA ILE A 133 3.46 -5.31 -17.24
C ILE A 133 2.34 -6.07 -17.91
N PHE A 134 2.63 -7.32 -18.28
CA PHE A 134 1.65 -8.21 -18.85
C PHE A 134 1.49 -9.44 -17.97
N ARG A 135 0.27 -9.96 -17.94
CA ARG A 135 0.03 -11.33 -17.49
C ARG A 135 0.05 -12.26 -18.71
N THR A 136 0.83 -13.33 -18.61
CA THR A 136 0.81 -14.45 -19.55
C THR A 136 -0.01 -15.61 -18.99
N PHE A 137 -0.71 -16.31 -19.87
CA PHE A 137 -1.45 -17.54 -19.54
C PHE A 137 -0.60 -18.73 -19.94
N ASN A 138 -0.31 -19.66 -19.02
CA ASN A 138 0.49 -20.86 -19.35
C ASN A 138 -0.30 -21.93 -20.13
N ALA A 139 -1.61 -21.75 -20.35
CA ALA A 139 -2.39 -22.74 -21.09
C ALA A 139 -3.43 -22.10 -22.02
N GLN A 140 -3.34 -22.51 -23.29
CA GLN A 140 -4.35 -22.40 -24.36
C GLN A 140 -4.27 -21.18 -25.28
N GLY A 141 -3.36 -21.27 -26.23
CA GLY A 141 -3.75 -21.34 -27.65
C GLY A 141 -4.15 -20.05 -28.37
N THR A 142 -4.49 -18.93 -27.72
CA THR A 142 -4.49 -17.59 -28.34
C THR A 142 -4.78 -16.46 -27.35
N SER A 143 -3.99 -15.39 -27.46
CA SER A 143 -3.98 -14.11 -26.70
C SER A 143 -3.17 -14.11 -25.40
N CYS A 144 -1.85 -14.06 -25.55
CA CYS A 144 -0.89 -14.39 -24.51
C CYS A 144 -0.47 -13.23 -23.60
N ALA A 145 -0.90 -11.99 -23.83
CA ALA A 145 -0.54 -10.85 -22.98
C ALA A 145 -1.77 -10.01 -22.66
N ARG A 146 -2.03 -9.72 -21.38
CA ARG A 146 -3.02 -8.70 -20.95
C ARG A 146 -2.33 -7.66 -20.09
N VAL A 147 -2.59 -6.40 -20.39
CA VAL A 147 -1.99 -5.27 -19.69
C VAL A 147 -2.48 -5.25 -18.24
N VAL A 148 -1.55 -5.30 -17.31
CA VAL A 148 -1.77 -4.93 -15.91
C VAL A 148 -1.73 -3.41 -15.84
N ARG A 149 -2.72 -2.83 -15.17
CA ARG A 149 -2.91 -1.39 -15.06
C ARG A 149 -2.61 -0.95 -13.66
N ASP A 150 -1.91 0.17 -13.58
CA ASP A 150 -1.71 0.87 -12.34
C ASP A 150 -2.87 1.80 -12.12
N ILE A 151 -3.46 1.68 -10.94
CA ILE A 151 -4.43 2.63 -10.45
C ILE A 151 -3.81 3.39 -9.32
N LYS A 152 -3.86 4.71 -9.44
CA LYS A 152 -3.27 5.63 -8.48
C LYS A 152 -4.35 6.61 -8.05
N PHE A 153 -4.79 6.49 -6.80
CA PHE A 153 -5.68 7.44 -6.17
C PHE A 153 -4.83 8.58 -5.61
N THR A 154 -5.11 9.82 -5.99
CA THR A 154 -4.33 10.99 -5.60
C THR A 154 -5.21 12.04 -4.93
N GLY A 155 -4.59 12.96 -4.20
CA GLY A 155 -5.29 14.04 -3.51
C GLY A 155 -6.16 13.50 -2.38
N LEU A 156 -5.68 12.47 -1.68
CA LEU A 156 -6.40 11.83 -0.59
C LEU A 156 -6.45 12.74 0.65
N GLY A 157 -5.33 13.34 1.01
CA GLY A 157 -5.21 14.26 2.16
C GLY A 157 -5.72 13.65 3.47
N ALA A 158 -5.56 12.33 3.64
CA ALA A 158 -6.11 11.62 4.79
C ALA A 158 -5.11 11.66 5.96
N ASN A 159 -5.44 12.41 7.01
CA ASN A 159 -4.63 12.49 8.22
C ASN A 159 -4.95 11.29 9.12
N LEU A 160 -3.97 10.42 9.33
CA LEU A 160 -4.06 9.20 10.10
C LEU A 160 -3.02 9.24 11.21
N THR A 161 -3.37 8.75 12.41
CA THR A 161 -2.38 8.57 13.47
C THR A 161 -1.58 7.29 13.25
N ALA A 162 -0.46 7.12 13.96
CA ALA A 162 0.27 5.86 14.01
C ALA A 162 -0.69 4.69 14.33
N GLY A 163 -0.57 3.59 13.60
CA GLY A 163 -1.48 2.45 13.71
C GLY A 163 -1.65 1.65 12.43
N THR A 164 -2.48 0.61 12.50
CA THR A 164 -2.80 -0.26 11.37
C THR A 164 -4.14 0.13 10.76
N TYR A 165 -4.17 0.22 9.43
CA TYR A 165 -5.32 0.60 8.62
C TYR A 165 -5.46 -0.34 7.44
N TRP A 166 -6.60 -0.25 6.75
CA TRP A 166 -6.92 -1.07 5.60
C TRP A 166 -7.30 -0.20 4.41
N ALA A 167 -6.62 -0.39 3.28
CA ALA A 167 -7.00 0.22 2.01
C ALA A 167 -8.04 -0.69 1.33
N PHE A 168 -9.31 -0.29 1.36
CA PHE A 168 -10.42 -1.00 0.74
C PHE A 168 -10.72 -0.45 -0.64
N ILE A 169 -10.70 -1.33 -1.65
CA ILE A 169 -10.87 -0.96 -3.05
C ILE A 169 -12.03 -1.75 -3.67
N THR A 170 -12.87 -1.02 -4.41
CA THR A 170 -13.89 -1.58 -5.29
C THR A 170 -13.82 -0.89 -6.65
N ALA A 171 -14.11 -1.61 -7.72
CA ALA A 171 -14.04 -1.09 -9.08
C ALA A 171 -15.05 -1.76 -10.02
N THR A 172 -15.35 -1.12 -11.14
CA THR A 172 -16.18 -1.70 -12.21
C THR A 172 -15.40 -1.65 -13.52
N SER A 173 -15.61 -2.65 -14.40
CA SER A 173 -14.87 -2.74 -15.66
C SER A 173 -15.60 -2.01 -16.80
N SER A 174 -14.83 -1.42 -17.71
CA SER A 174 -15.32 -0.72 -18.90
C SER A 174 -15.38 -1.66 -20.11
N GLY A 175 -16.38 -2.55 -20.14
CA GLY A 175 -16.60 -3.42 -21.30
C GLY A 175 -15.61 -4.58 -21.42
N CYS A 176 -15.06 -5.01 -20.28
CA CYS A 176 -14.30 -6.25 -20.20
C CYS A 176 -15.21 -7.43 -19.86
N GLY A 177 -15.02 -8.56 -20.55
CA GLY A 177 -15.81 -9.77 -20.32
C GLY A 177 -15.56 -10.43 -18.95
N SER A 178 -14.48 -10.08 -18.25
CA SER A 178 -14.33 -10.40 -16.83
C SER A 178 -13.37 -9.46 -16.11
N GLY A 179 -13.62 -9.26 -14.82
CA GLY A 179 -12.88 -8.33 -13.97
C GLY A 179 -13.67 -7.05 -13.68
N PRO A 180 -13.08 -6.10 -12.94
CA PRO A 180 -11.65 -6.02 -12.62
C PRO A 180 -11.20 -6.98 -11.52
N TRP A 181 -9.91 -7.35 -11.58
CA TRP A 181 -9.22 -8.26 -10.67
C TRP A 181 -7.97 -7.58 -10.11
N MET A 182 -7.62 -7.90 -8.86
CA MET A 182 -6.30 -7.58 -8.32
C MET A 182 -5.35 -8.78 -8.43
N PRO A 183 -4.08 -8.55 -8.84
CA PRO A 183 -3.07 -9.60 -8.87
C PRO A 183 -2.67 -10.01 -7.45
N LEU A 184 -2.14 -11.23 -7.35
CA LEU A 184 -1.63 -11.78 -6.10
C LEU A 184 -0.17 -11.40 -5.91
N TRP A 185 0.23 -11.25 -4.65
CA TRP A 185 1.64 -11.13 -4.26
C TRP A 185 2.02 -12.29 -3.33
N THR A 186 3.11 -12.99 -3.65
CA THR A 186 3.81 -13.86 -2.71
C THR A 186 5.17 -13.22 -2.46
N ASP A 187 5.63 -13.15 -1.20
CA ASP A 187 7.04 -12.82 -0.95
C ASP A 187 7.91 -13.75 -1.81
N GLY A 188 9.09 -13.30 -2.26
CA GLY A 188 9.90 -13.96 -3.29
C GLY A 188 10.35 -15.42 -3.05
N SER A 189 9.79 -16.11 -2.07
CA SER A 189 9.67 -17.56 -2.00
C SER A 189 8.71 -18.09 -3.09
N ILE A 190 9.20 -18.99 -3.94
CA ILE A 190 8.38 -19.77 -4.88
C ILE A 190 7.11 -20.30 -4.20
N ILE A 191 5.95 -19.86 -4.70
CA ILE A 191 4.62 -20.51 -4.88
C ILE A 191 4.34 -21.76 -4.03
N THR A 192 4.64 -21.75 -2.73
CA THR A 192 4.33 -22.90 -1.85
C THR A 192 3.76 -22.51 -0.50
N THR A 193 3.97 -21.28 -0.04
CA THR A 193 3.32 -20.76 1.17
C THR A 193 3.04 -19.26 1.07
N PRO A 194 1.90 -18.83 0.46
CA PRO A 194 1.45 -17.46 0.56
C PRO A 194 1.22 -17.13 2.05
N THR A 195 2.05 -16.26 2.64
CA THR A 195 1.76 -15.65 3.93
C THR A 195 1.38 -14.21 3.70
N GLY A 196 0.12 -13.88 4.00
CA GLY A 196 -0.43 -12.56 3.80
C GLY A 196 -1.67 -12.33 4.65
N THR A 197 -2.13 -11.10 4.63
CA THR A 197 -3.16 -10.55 5.53
C THR A 197 -4.34 -9.95 4.77
N GLY A 198 -4.32 -9.97 3.44
CA GLY A 198 -5.39 -9.42 2.61
C GLY A 198 -6.74 -10.09 2.86
N VAL A 199 -7.82 -9.31 2.77
CA VAL A 199 -9.19 -9.79 2.92
C VAL A 199 -10.08 -9.35 1.76
N VAL A 200 -11.18 -10.07 1.57
CA VAL A 200 -12.24 -9.77 0.61
C VAL A 200 -13.51 -9.39 1.35
N PHE A 201 -14.15 -8.30 0.95
CA PHE A 201 -15.50 -7.95 1.34
C PHE A 201 -16.49 -8.57 0.35
N ASP A 202 -17.35 -9.45 0.84
CA ASP A 202 -18.49 -9.94 0.07
C ASP A 202 -19.65 -8.95 0.22
N LEU A 203 -19.99 -8.23 -0.85
CA LEU A 203 -21.05 -7.23 -0.81
C LEU A 203 -22.46 -7.85 -0.69
N ALA A 204 -22.62 -9.13 -1.04
CA ALA A 204 -23.90 -9.81 -0.89
C ALA A 204 -24.19 -10.17 0.57
N THR A 205 -23.16 -10.59 1.31
CA THR A 205 -23.30 -10.99 2.72
C THR A 205 -22.90 -9.90 3.71
N GLY A 206 -22.17 -8.87 3.28
CA GLY A 206 -21.64 -7.82 4.14
C GLY A 206 -20.50 -8.29 5.05
N ALA A 207 -19.81 -9.38 4.67
CA ALA A 207 -18.80 -10.03 5.50
C ALA A 207 -17.39 -9.89 4.93
N TRP A 208 -16.42 -9.72 5.83
CA TRP A 208 -15.00 -9.85 5.53
C TRP A 208 -14.58 -11.31 5.60
N ASN A 209 -13.92 -11.78 4.54
CA ASN A 209 -13.39 -13.13 4.44
C ASN A 209 -11.89 -13.07 4.15
N PRO A 210 -11.07 -13.98 4.68
CA PRO A 210 -9.68 -14.08 4.29
C PRO A 210 -9.53 -14.23 2.77
N ALA A 211 -8.56 -13.53 2.18
CA ALA A 211 -8.23 -13.69 0.77
C ALA A 211 -7.41 -14.97 0.60
N LEU A 212 -8.05 -16.11 0.34
CA LEU A 212 -7.38 -17.41 0.33
C LEU A 212 -6.81 -17.84 -1.03
N ALA A 213 -5.52 -18.21 -1.08
CA ALA A 213 -4.92 -18.88 -2.23
C ALA A 213 -5.41 -20.32 -2.30
N GLN A 214 -6.06 -20.65 -3.41
CA GLN A 214 -6.94 -21.80 -3.40
C GLN A 214 -6.24 -23.15 -3.75
N ASN A 215 -4.94 -23.14 -4.11
CA ASN A 215 -4.11 -24.37 -4.15
C ASN A 215 -3.12 -24.54 -2.99
N GLY A 216 -3.08 -23.62 -2.02
CA GLY A 216 -2.12 -23.62 -0.91
C GLY A 216 -2.84 -23.76 0.42
N ALA A 217 -3.39 -24.92 0.74
CA ALA A 217 -3.81 -25.29 2.10
C ALA A 217 -4.78 -24.33 2.85
N GLY A 218 -5.49 -23.40 2.17
CA GLY A 218 -6.32 -22.39 2.82
C GLY A 218 -5.53 -21.22 3.44
N GLN A 219 -4.37 -20.88 2.86
CA GLN A 219 -3.52 -19.79 3.33
C GLN A 219 -3.92 -18.44 2.73
N GLN A 220 -3.86 -17.40 3.56
CA GLN A 220 -4.25 -16.04 3.22
C GLN A 220 -3.15 -15.31 2.42
N CYS A 221 -3.55 -14.52 1.43
CA CYS A 221 -2.68 -13.80 0.51
C CYS A 221 -2.72 -12.29 0.76
N SER A 222 -1.67 -11.59 0.32
CA SER A 222 -1.63 -10.13 0.28
C SER A 222 -1.86 -9.59 -1.13
N TYR A 223 -2.32 -8.34 -1.18
CA TYR A 223 -2.45 -7.55 -2.39
C TYR A 223 -1.30 -6.55 -2.49
N PRO A 224 -0.74 -6.31 -3.69
CA PRO A 224 0.28 -5.28 -3.86
C PRO A 224 -0.34 -3.90 -3.68
N LEU A 225 0.23 -3.14 -2.75
CA LEU A 225 -0.17 -1.80 -2.37
C LEU A 225 1.07 -0.97 -2.05
N ASN A 226 1.09 0.25 -2.57
CA ASN A 226 2.00 1.27 -2.11
C ASN A 226 1.19 2.45 -1.57
N VAL A 227 1.52 2.86 -0.35
CA VAL A 227 0.90 3.96 0.37
C VAL A 227 1.93 5.07 0.43
N CYS A 228 1.56 6.17 -0.20
CA CYS A 228 2.36 7.36 -0.37
C CYS A 228 1.75 8.48 0.47
N GLY A 229 2.59 9.14 1.24
CA GLY A 229 2.15 10.29 2.01
C GLY A 229 3.31 11.11 2.49
N THR A 230 2.95 12.18 3.16
CA THR A 230 3.88 12.85 4.05
C THR A 230 3.71 12.18 5.39
N GLU A 231 4.74 11.48 5.84
CA GLU A 231 4.81 11.12 7.25
C GLU A 231 4.68 12.44 8.00
N GLY A 232 3.58 12.54 8.74
CA GLY A 232 3.47 13.52 9.76
C GLY A 232 4.65 13.19 10.65
N VAL A 233 5.62 14.09 10.67
CA VAL A 233 6.01 14.53 11.98
C VAL A 233 4.69 15.06 12.56
N GLY A 234 3.84 14.19 13.12
CA GLY A 234 2.64 14.58 13.85
C GLY A 234 3.16 15.68 14.73
N CYS A 235 2.67 16.90 14.49
CA CYS A 235 3.48 18.11 14.68
C CYS A 235 4.23 17.94 15.98
N TYR A 236 5.56 17.80 15.93
CA TYR A 236 6.27 17.28 17.10
C TYR A 236 5.95 18.16 18.33
N ALA A 237 5.68 19.43 18.06
CA ALA A 237 5.21 20.45 18.97
C ALA A 237 3.73 20.36 19.42
N ASP A 238 2.84 19.62 18.75
CA ASP A 238 1.45 19.28 19.14
C ASP A 238 1.45 18.01 20.01
N CYS A 239 2.11 18.08 21.16
CA CYS A 239 2.30 16.95 22.06
C CYS A 239 0.96 16.40 22.58
N ASP A 240 -0.03 17.27 22.80
CA ASP A 240 -1.32 16.87 23.34
C ASP A 240 -2.31 16.35 22.27
N GLY A 241 -1.92 16.42 21.00
CA GLY A 241 -2.71 15.95 19.86
C GLY A 241 -3.98 16.75 19.63
N SER A 242 -4.05 17.99 20.12
CA SER A 242 -5.23 18.85 20.01
C SER A 242 -5.40 19.46 18.61
N GLY A 243 -4.38 19.38 17.77
CA GLY A 243 -4.35 19.99 16.43
C GLY A 243 -4.09 21.50 16.45
N ALA A 244 -3.70 22.06 17.60
CA ALA A 244 -3.42 23.49 17.75
C ALA A 244 -2.26 23.74 18.71
N LEU A 245 -1.19 24.36 18.20
CA LEU A 245 -0.05 24.76 19.04
C LEU A 245 -0.44 25.82 20.07
N ASN A 246 -0.41 25.43 21.34
CA ASN A 246 -0.76 26.27 22.47
C ASN A 246 0.07 25.89 23.72
N ILE A 247 -0.27 26.44 24.88
CA ILE A 247 0.51 26.19 26.11
C ILE A 247 0.39 24.76 26.63
N PHE A 248 -0.70 24.05 26.30
CA PHE A 248 -0.94 22.68 26.73
C PHE A 248 0.06 21.70 26.13
N ASP A 249 0.62 21.99 24.95
CA ASP A 249 1.70 21.21 24.35
C ASP A 249 3.00 21.27 25.15
N TYR A 250 3.37 22.47 25.61
CA TYR A 250 4.53 22.64 26.48
C TYR A 250 4.36 21.93 27.82
N ILE A 251 3.13 21.87 28.34
CA ILE A 251 2.82 21.14 29.56
C ILE A 251 2.91 19.63 29.30
N CYS A 252 2.38 19.16 28.18
CA CYS A 252 2.49 17.76 27.75
C CYS A 252 3.96 17.34 27.61
N PHE A 253 4.77 18.07 26.85
CA PHE A 253 6.19 17.78 26.67
C PHE A 253 6.95 17.78 28.00
N GLY A 254 6.64 18.74 28.89
CA GLY A 254 7.25 18.80 30.21
C GLY A 254 6.93 17.59 31.09
N ASN A 255 5.71 17.04 30.98
CA ASN A 255 5.32 15.82 31.69
C ASN A 255 6.05 14.59 31.13
N GLU A 256 6.15 14.46 29.80
CA GLU A 256 6.86 13.36 29.14
C GLU A 256 8.37 13.38 29.46
N TYR A 257 8.98 14.57 29.46
CA TYR A 257 10.36 14.77 29.85
C TYR A 257 10.60 14.36 31.32
N ALA A 258 9.71 14.76 32.23
CA ALA A 258 9.80 14.39 33.64
C ALA A 258 9.57 12.88 33.89
N ALA A 259 8.77 12.24 33.04
CA ALA A 259 8.51 10.80 33.08
C ALA A 259 9.64 9.96 32.47
N GLY A 260 10.62 10.57 31.79
CA GLY A 260 11.68 9.84 31.13
C GLY A 260 11.26 9.18 29.81
N ASN A 261 10.20 9.67 29.17
CA ASN A 261 9.69 9.08 27.93
C ASN A 261 10.63 9.36 26.75
N ALA A 262 10.85 8.36 25.90
CA ALA A 262 11.62 8.48 24.67
C ALA A 262 11.04 9.51 23.69
N TYR A 263 9.74 9.80 23.76
CA TYR A 263 9.12 10.89 23.00
C TYR A 263 9.81 12.25 23.25
N ALA A 264 10.26 12.50 24.48
CA ALA A 264 10.89 13.77 24.86
C ALA A 264 12.36 13.90 24.40
N ASP A 265 12.94 12.88 23.75
CA ASP A 265 14.29 12.90 23.14
C ASP A 265 14.22 13.54 21.74
N CYS A 266 13.86 14.82 21.70
CA CYS A 266 13.62 15.57 20.46
C CYS A 266 14.85 15.57 19.54
N ASP A 267 16.05 15.68 20.12
CA ASP A 267 17.29 15.74 19.34
C ASP A 267 17.85 14.35 18.99
N GLY A 268 17.21 13.28 19.47
CA GLY A 268 17.60 11.89 19.22
C GLY A 268 18.95 11.50 19.83
N SER A 269 19.40 12.20 20.87
CA SER A 269 20.69 11.95 21.53
C SER A 269 20.70 10.69 22.38
N GLY A 270 19.54 10.13 22.70
CA GLY A 270 19.36 8.99 23.59
C GLY A 270 19.46 9.36 25.07
N THR A 271 19.50 10.66 25.40
CA THR A 271 19.57 11.15 26.78
C THR A 271 18.77 12.44 26.96
N LEU A 272 17.75 12.41 27.83
CA LEU A 272 16.93 13.60 28.11
C LEU A 272 17.72 14.68 28.85
N ASN A 273 17.88 15.83 28.20
CA ASN A 273 18.63 16.96 28.70
C ASN A 273 18.04 18.31 28.17
N ILE A 274 18.70 19.43 28.49
CA ILE A 274 18.20 20.76 28.10
C ILE A 274 18.12 20.98 26.58
N PHE A 275 18.92 20.25 25.78
CA PHE A 275 18.90 20.34 24.34
C PHE A 275 17.57 19.84 23.74
N ASP A 276 16.88 18.91 24.41
CA ASP A 276 15.54 18.48 24.01
C ASP A 276 14.49 19.59 24.15
N TYR A 277 14.56 20.37 25.23
CA TYR A 277 13.69 21.54 25.42
C TYR A 277 13.93 22.62 24.36
N ILE A 278 15.19 22.81 23.96
CA ILE A 278 15.56 23.76 22.90
C ILE A 278 15.05 23.24 21.55
N CYS A 279 15.20 21.95 21.28
CA CYS A 279 14.69 21.29 20.08
C CYS A 279 13.16 21.41 19.98
N PHE A 280 12.42 21.03 21.04
CA PHE A 280 10.96 21.17 21.09
C PHE A 280 10.52 22.63 20.89
N GLY A 281 11.21 23.60 21.49
CA GLY A 281 10.92 25.01 21.30
C GLY A 281 11.14 25.50 19.87
N ASN A 282 12.12 24.95 19.15
CA ASN A 282 12.35 25.27 17.75
C ASN A 282 11.26 24.68 16.86
N GLU A 283 10.83 23.44 17.11
CA GLU A 283 9.70 22.80 16.40
C GLU A 283 8.40 23.59 16.65
N TYR A 284 8.15 24.00 17.89
CA TYR A 284 6.99 24.81 18.26
C TYR A 284 6.99 26.17 17.55
N ALA A 285 8.15 26.82 17.44
CA ALA A 285 8.28 28.11 16.76
C ALA A 285 8.21 27.98 15.23
N ALA A 286 8.64 26.85 14.66
CA ALA A 286 8.52 26.55 13.24
C ALA A 286 7.05 26.38 12.82
N GLY A 287 6.21 25.93 13.77
CA GLY A 287 4.80 25.70 13.54
C GLY A 287 4.52 24.37 12.84
N CYS A 288 3.26 23.95 12.86
CA CYS A 288 2.81 22.78 12.13
C CYS A 288 2.41 23.17 10.69
N PRO A 289 2.68 22.33 9.68
CA PRO A 289 2.17 22.51 8.32
C PRO A 289 0.64 22.38 8.21
#